data_AF-A0AA41PZ01-F1
#
_entry.id   AF-A0AA41PZ01-F1
#
_cell.length_a   1.000
_cell.length_b   1.000
_cell.length_c   1.000
_cell.angle_alpha   90.00
_cell.angle_beta   90.00
_cell.angle_gamma   90.00
#
_symmetry.space_group_name_H-M   'P 1'
#
loop_
_entity.id
_entity.type
_entity.pdbx_description
1 polymer ?
#
loop_
_entity_poly.entity_id
_entity_poly.type
_entity_poly.pdbx_seq_one_letter_code
_entity_poly.pdbx_strand_id
1 'polypeptide(L)'
;MPHDETLAAARDAAPLPLLLPLPVLSPDVSAAVDAVERTFAGYVPGDRGHECPLCFAGSELDLIGARDAPLPDHLVYRAASKADRWDDVPGIVRRVLPPLVRGIATGAVDDYWLTLRGLGRVGWQDWPEDQVRVLRDFFRVWFEDALRRPGTECDADNVLAGCTIATGSATEWLRIWARTRTAAADRQLALAARSWCEDLVDRCPGSLGTLGMYGHEDELAAWLAGSAADRLGAAGAHPELVRRLRLLSVPCVPRDAAAWQQGVVPPCEGRHDDARWADAEELPWRLDLLLPV
;
A
#
# COMPACT_ATOMS: atom_id res chain seq x y z
N MET A 1 28.23 -30.02 -23.31
CA MET A 1 28.80 -30.76 -22.17
C MET A 1 30.00 -29.96 -21.68
N PRO A 2 29.78 -29.04 -20.72
CA PRO A 2 29.81 -29.44 -19.32
C PRO A 2 28.64 -28.85 -18.49
N HIS A 3 27.93 -29.69 -17.74
CA HIS A 3 26.89 -29.30 -16.78
C HIS A 3 27.19 -29.78 -15.35
N ASP A 4 28.33 -30.44 -15.10
CA ASP A 4 28.58 -31.16 -13.84
C ASP A 4 29.36 -30.37 -12.77
N GLU A 5 29.96 -29.22 -13.08
CA GLU A 5 30.73 -28.47 -12.06
C GLU A 5 29.87 -27.52 -11.21
N THR A 6 28.65 -27.17 -11.64
CA THR A 6 27.80 -26.22 -10.90
C THR A 6 27.06 -26.86 -9.72
N LEU A 7 26.90 -28.18 -9.71
CA LEU A 7 26.17 -28.89 -8.64
C LEU A 7 27.03 -29.13 -7.38
N ALA A 8 28.36 -29.07 -7.48
CA ALA A 8 29.25 -29.24 -6.34
C ALA A 8 29.32 -27.98 -5.43
N ALA A 9 29.11 -26.78 -5.99
CA ALA A 9 29.19 -25.52 -5.25
C ALA A 9 27.96 -25.22 -4.37
N ALA A 10 26.83 -25.92 -4.58
CA ALA A 10 25.60 -25.70 -3.80
C ALA A 10 25.60 -26.39 -2.42
N ARG A 11 26.60 -27.23 -2.11
CA ARG A 11 26.67 -28.00 -0.86
C ARG A 11 27.29 -27.23 0.33
N ASP A 12 28.01 -26.15 0.06
CA ASP A 12 28.67 -25.32 1.08
C ASP A 12 28.01 -23.94 1.28
N ALA A 13 26.81 -23.74 0.72
CA ALA A 13 26.01 -22.55 1.02
C ALA A 13 25.55 -22.63 2.48
N ALA A 14 26.10 -21.75 3.33
CA ALA A 14 25.66 -21.55 4.69
C ALA A 14 24.12 -21.47 4.74
N PRO A 15 23.47 -22.08 5.75
CA PRO A 15 22.02 -22.08 5.83
C PRO A 15 21.51 -20.64 5.78
N LEU A 16 20.61 -20.38 4.82
CA LEU A 16 19.87 -19.12 4.72
C LEU A 16 19.35 -18.76 6.12
N PRO A 17 19.46 -17.48 6.54
CA PRO A 17 18.98 -17.08 7.86
C PRO A 17 17.53 -17.52 8.00
N LEU A 18 17.28 -18.22 9.12
CA LEU A 18 16.01 -18.80 9.52
C LEU A 18 14.86 -17.85 9.17
N LEU A 19 13.88 -18.38 8.43
CA LEU A 19 12.56 -17.81 8.22
C LEU A 19 12.12 -17.11 9.52
N LEU A 20 12.08 -15.78 9.51
CA LEU A 20 11.35 -15.04 10.54
C LEU A 20 9.93 -15.65 10.58
N PRO A 21 9.38 -15.94 11.77
CA PRO A 21 8.03 -16.46 11.85
C PRO A 21 7.10 -15.47 11.13
N LEU A 22 6.28 -15.99 10.21
CA LEU A 22 5.25 -15.19 9.54
C LEU A 22 4.54 -14.34 10.59
N PRO A 23 4.33 -13.03 10.35
CA PRO A 23 3.70 -12.17 11.32
C PRO A 23 2.33 -12.76 11.70
N VAL A 24 2.14 -13.04 12.98
CA VAL A 24 0.90 -13.61 13.49
C VAL A 24 -0.20 -12.57 13.25
N LEU A 25 -1.20 -12.94 12.44
CA LEU A 25 -2.39 -12.12 12.25
C LEU A 25 -3.13 -11.99 13.57
N SER A 26 -3.66 -10.79 13.84
CA SER A 26 -4.62 -10.64 14.93
C SER A 26 -5.86 -11.48 14.63
N PRO A 27 -6.58 -11.93 15.67
CA PRO A 27 -7.79 -12.73 15.50
C PRO A 27 -8.81 -12.08 14.55
N ASP A 28 -8.95 -10.75 14.61
CA ASP A 28 -9.87 -10.00 13.77
C ASP A 28 -9.46 -10.05 12.29
N VAL A 29 -8.17 -9.84 11.99
CA VAL A 29 -7.66 -9.93 10.62
C VAL A 29 -7.79 -11.35 10.09
N SER A 30 -7.47 -12.35 10.91
CA SER A 30 -7.65 -13.76 10.53
C SER A 30 -9.12 -14.08 10.19
N ALA A 31 -10.06 -13.62 11.02
CA ALA A 31 -11.48 -13.85 10.78
C ALA A 31 -11.98 -13.15 9.50
N ALA A 32 -11.46 -11.96 9.21
CA ALA A 32 -11.78 -11.23 7.99
C ALA A 32 -11.22 -11.91 6.73
N VAL A 33 -9.97 -12.41 6.79
CA VAL A 33 -9.38 -13.24 5.73
C VAL A 33 -10.25 -14.47 5.48
N ASP A 34 -10.61 -15.22 6.53
CA ASP A 34 -11.45 -16.42 6.39
C ASP A 34 -12.82 -16.10 5.79
N ALA A 35 -13.38 -14.92 6.07
CA ALA A 35 -14.66 -14.50 5.48
C ALA A 35 -14.54 -14.25 3.98
N VAL A 36 -13.47 -13.60 3.53
CA VAL A 36 -13.18 -13.44 2.08
C VAL A 36 -13.01 -14.83 1.45
N GLU A 37 -12.21 -15.70 2.05
CA GLU A 37 -11.95 -17.02 1.48
C GLU A 37 -13.22 -17.85 1.32
N ARG A 38 -14.10 -17.86 2.31
CA ARG A 38 -15.39 -18.56 2.20
C ARG A 38 -16.30 -17.95 1.13
N THR A 39 -16.29 -16.63 0.97
CA THR A 39 -17.19 -15.94 0.03
C THR A 39 -16.79 -16.18 -1.42
N PHE A 40 -15.48 -16.27 -1.69
CA PHE A 40 -14.95 -16.48 -3.05
C PHE A 40 -14.46 -17.91 -3.29
N ALA A 41 -14.72 -18.85 -2.36
CA ALA A 41 -14.35 -20.26 -2.51
C ALA A 41 -15.00 -20.88 -3.76
N GLY A 42 -14.24 -21.69 -4.49
CA GLY A 42 -14.72 -22.38 -5.68
C GLY A 42 -15.14 -21.48 -6.85
N TYR A 43 -14.77 -20.19 -6.83
CA TYR A 43 -15.03 -19.32 -7.96
C TYR A 43 -14.25 -19.83 -9.18
N VAL A 44 -14.93 -19.89 -10.33
CA VAL A 44 -14.34 -20.27 -11.61
C VAL A 44 -14.54 -19.10 -12.57
N PRO A 45 -13.47 -18.56 -13.18
CA PRO A 45 -13.60 -17.56 -14.22
C PRO A 45 -14.45 -18.08 -15.38
N GLY A 46 -15.29 -17.23 -15.96
CA GLY A 46 -16.04 -17.56 -17.19
C GLY A 46 -15.11 -17.69 -18.39
N ASP A 47 -14.00 -16.96 -18.38
CA ASP A 47 -12.87 -17.14 -19.29
C ASP A 47 -11.55 -17.16 -18.50
N ARG A 48 -10.71 -18.14 -18.78
CA ARG A 48 -9.37 -18.24 -18.19
C ARG A 48 -8.32 -17.42 -18.94
N GLY A 49 -8.69 -16.80 -20.06
CA GLY A 49 -7.81 -16.08 -20.96
C GLY A 49 -7.07 -17.00 -21.95
N HIS A 50 -6.12 -16.40 -22.67
CA HIS A 50 -5.38 -17.06 -23.73
C HIS A 50 -3.90 -17.25 -23.39
N GLU A 51 -3.31 -18.30 -23.94
CA GLU A 51 -1.87 -18.55 -23.78
C GLU A 51 -1.07 -17.39 -24.37
N CYS A 52 -0.10 -16.91 -23.57
CA CYS A 52 0.85 -15.92 -24.00
C CYS A 52 2.23 -16.37 -23.53
N PRO A 53 3.18 -16.66 -24.44
CA PRO A 53 4.52 -17.14 -24.09
C PRO A 53 5.31 -16.22 -23.14
N LEU A 54 4.88 -14.97 -22.98
CA LEU A 54 5.49 -13.97 -22.11
C LEU A 54 4.69 -13.70 -20.82
N CYS A 55 3.47 -14.22 -20.69
CA CYS A 55 2.59 -13.89 -19.56
C CYS A 55 2.16 -15.11 -18.76
N PHE A 56 1.51 -16.08 -19.42
CA PHE A 56 0.96 -17.27 -18.79
C PHE A 56 1.12 -18.48 -19.70
N ALA A 57 1.71 -19.54 -19.16
CA ALA A 57 1.75 -20.85 -19.81
C ALA A 57 0.37 -21.52 -19.76
N GLY A 58 0.08 -22.42 -20.72
CA GLY A 58 -1.18 -23.16 -20.76
C GLY A 58 -1.50 -23.89 -19.45
N SER A 59 -0.49 -24.47 -18.80
CA SER A 59 -0.65 -25.13 -17.48
C SER A 59 -1.00 -24.16 -16.35
N GLU A 60 -0.52 -22.92 -16.40
CA GLU A 60 -0.91 -21.88 -15.43
C GLU A 60 -2.37 -21.44 -15.66
N LEU A 61 -2.79 -21.33 -16.92
CA LEU A 61 -4.19 -21.03 -17.27
C LEU A 61 -5.13 -22.18 -16.89
N ASP A 62 -4.70 -23.43 -17.04
CA ASP A 62 -5.43 -24.60 -16.59
C ASP A 62 -5.67 -24.54 -15.07
N LEU A 63 -4.66 -24.15 -14.27
CA LEU A 63 -4.81 -23.97 -12.82
C LEU A 63 -5.77 -22.84 -12.46
N ILE A 64 -5.67 -21.71 -13.15
CA ILE A 64 -6.57 -20.55 -12.96
C ILE A 64 -8.02 -20.94 -13.28
N GLY A 65 -8.23 -21.65 -14.38
CA GLY A 65 -9.55 -22.12 -14.82
C GLY A 65 -10.11 -23.29 -14.01
N ALA A 66 -9.29 -23.95 -13.19
CA ALA A 66 -9.73 -25.08 -12.38
C ALA A 66 -10.40 -24.61 -11.08
N ARG A 67 -11.59 -25.17 -10.82
CA ARG A 67 -12.29 -25.05 -9.55
C ARG A 67 -11.45 -25.63 -8.41
N ASP A 68 -11.30 -24.87 -7.33
CA ASP A 68 -10.63 -25.29 -6.09
C ASP A 68 -9.17 -25.77 -6.24
N ALA A 69 -8.54 -25.55 -7.40
CA ALA A 69 -7.13 -25.88 -7.58
C ALA A 69 -6.25 -24.95 -6.72
N PRO A 70 -5.24 -25.46 -6.02
CA PRO A 70 -4.30 -24.60 -5.31
C PRO A 70 -3.54 -23.75 -6.33
N LEU A 71 -3.49 -22.44 -6.10
CA LEU A 71 -2.73 -21.50 -6.91
C LEU A 71 -1.41 -21.18 -6.20
N PRO A 72 -0.25 -21.34 -6.86
CA PRO A 72 1.02 -20.85 -6.32
C PRO A 72 1.00 -19.34 -6.12
N ASP A 73 1.67 -18.84 -5.08
CA ASP A 73 1.67 -17.40 -4.72
C ASP A 73 2.13 -16.50 -5.87
N HIS A 74 3.17 -16.92 -6.60
CA HIS A 74 3.67 -16.18 -7.76
C HIS A 74 2.63 -16.06 -8.88
N LEU A 75 1.75 -17.06 -9.02
CA LEU A 75 0.69 -17.08 -10.03
C LEU A 75 -0.47 -16.18 -9.60
N VAL A 76 -0.84 -16.21 -8.31
CA VAL A 76 -1.83 -15.31 -7.69
C VAL A 76 -1.42 -13.85 -7.89
N TYR A 77 -0.18 -13.51 -7.51
CA TYR A 77 0.36 -12.16 -7.67
C TYR A 77 0.37 -11.70 -9.13
N ARG A 78 0.87 -12.56 -10.03
CA ARG A 78 0.98 -12.21 -11.46
C ARG A 78 -0.39 -12.04 -12.10
N ALA A 79 -1.36 -12.88 -11.73
CA ALA A 79 -2.72 -12.78 -12.24
C ALA A 79 -3.44 -11.53 -11.77
N ALA A 80 -3.28 -11.16 -10.49
CA ALA A 80 -3.87 -9.94 -9.95
C ALA A 80 -3.22 -8.66 -10.52
N SER A 81 -1.88 -8.63 -10.64
CA SER A 81 -1.15 -7.46 -11.16
C SER A 81 -1.36 -7.21 -12.65
N LYS A 82 -1.59 -8.27 -13.43
CA LYS A 82 -1.89 -8.20 -14.87
C LYS A 82 -3.39 -8.18 -15.17
N ALA A 83 -4.17 -7.48 -14.35
CA ALA A 83 -5.62 -7.36 -14.53
C ALA A 83 -6.03 -6.88 -15.93
N ASP A 84 -5.20 -6.06 -16.59
CA ASP A 84 -5.40 -5.55 -17.96
C ASP A 84 -5.24 -6.61 -19.07
N ARG A 85 -4.87 -7.84 -18.72
CA ARG A 85 -4.59 -8.93 -19.69
C ARG A 85 -5.67 -10.00 -19.75
N TRP A 86 -6.72 -9.86 -18.94
CA TRP A 86 -7.81 -10.83 -18.89
C TRP A 86 -9.03 -10.30 -19.62
N ASP A 87 -9.70 -11.17 -20.35
CA ASP A 87 -11.01 -10.85 -20.93
C ASP A 87 -12.11 -10.90 -19.86
N ASP A 88 -12.06 -11.88 -18.95
CA ASP A 88 -12.89 -11.95 -17.74
C ASP A 88 -12.13 -11.45 -16.50
N VAL A 89 -11.75 -10.17 -16.49
CA VAL A 89 -11.05 -9.57 -15.33
C VAL A 89 -11.82 -9.79 -14.02
N PRO A 90 -13.15 -9.56 -13.93
CA PRO A 90 -13.88 -9.76 -12.68
C PRO A 90 -13.87 -11.21 -12.21
N GLY A 91 -13.91 -12.20 -13.11
CA GLY A 91 -13.85 -13.61 -12.73
C GLY A 91 -12.46 -14.04 -12.27
N ILE A 92 -11.41 -13.58 -12.96
CA ILE A 92 -10.02 -13.83 -12.56
C ILE A 92 -9.73 -13.21 -11.20
N VAL A 93 -10.10 -11.95 -10.97
CA VAL A 93 -9.84 -11.30 -9.69
C VAL A 93 -10.54 -12.05 -8.56
N ARG A 94 -11.80 -12.47 -8.72
CA ARG A 94 -12.50 -13.30 -7.72
C ARG A 94 -11.79 -14.64 -7.46
N ARG A 95 -11.26 -15.28 -8.51
CA ARG A 95 -10.55 -16.56 -8.41
C ARG A 95 -9.27 -16.47 -7.57
N VAL A 96 -8.55 -15.36 -7.67
CA VAL A 96 -7.25 -15.16 -6.99
C VAL A 96 -7.37 -14.42 -5.67
N LEU A 97 -8.54 -13.83 -5.38
CA LEU A 97 -8.76 -13.01 -4.18
C LEU A 97 -8.51 -13.76 -2.86
N PRO A 98 -8.97 -15.02 -2.67
CA PRO A 98 -8.73 -15.76 -1.43
C PRO A 98 -7.24 -15.88 -1.04
N PRO A 99 -6.35 -16.45 -1.88
CA PRO A 99 -4.94 -16.52 -1.54
C PRO A 99 -4.27 -15.12 -1.53
N LEU A 100 -4.76 -14.18 -2.33
CA LEU A 100 -4.21 -12.83 -2.36
C LEU A 100 -4.40 -12.09 -1.04
N VAL A 101 -5.62 -12.06 -0.48
CA VAL A 101 -5.86 -11.34 0.79
C VAL A 101 -5.11 -11.96 1.95
N ARG A 102 -4.94 -13.30 1.95
CA ARG A 102 -4.10 -13.99 2.93
C ARG A 102 -2.64 -13.52 2.79
N GLY A 103 -2.09 -13.56 1.59
CA GLY A 103 -0.72 -13.14 1.33
C GLY A 103 -0.46 -11.68 1.72
N ILE A 104 -1.42 -10.78 1.45
CA ILE A 104 -1.36 -9.37 1.87
C ILE A 104 -1.36 -9.26 3.40
N ALA A 105 -2.30 -9.93 4.07
CA ALA A 105 -2.44 -9.86 5.52
C ALA A 105 -1.19 -10.37 6.24
N THR A 106 -0.57 -11.45 5.73
CA THR A 106 0.63 -12.07 6.31
C THR A 106 1.92 -11.38 5.88
N GLY A 107 1.88 -10.33 5.06
CA GLY A 107 3.08 -9.69 4.52
C GLY A 107 3.89 -10.59 3.59
N ALA A 108 3.30 -11.64 3.01
CA ALA A 108 3.96 -12.53 2.06
C ALA A 108 4.00 -11.94 0.64
N VAL A 109 3.40 -10.77 0.43
CA VAL A 109 3.37 -10.06 -0.85
C VAL A 109 4.04 -8.70 -0.66
N ASP A 110 5.28 -8.57 -1.12
CA ASP A 110 6.06 -7.33 -0.96
C ASP A 110 5.46 -6.17 -1.79
N ASP A 111 4.98 -6.44 -3.00
CA ASP A 111 4.41 -5.43 -3.93
C ASP A 111 2.88 -5.50 -4.02
N TYR A 112 2.19 -5.58 -2.89
CA TYR A 112 0.74 -5.75 -2.88
C TYR A 112 -0.05 -4.58 -3.50
N TRP A 113 0.56 -3.41 -3.63
CA TRP A 113 -0.05 -2.27 -4.32
C TRP A 113 -0.31 -2.56 -5.80
N LEU A 114 0.55 -3.33 -6.48
CA LEU A 114 0.33 -3.76 -7.87
C LEU A 114 -0.87 -4.70 -7.99
N THR A 115 -1.06 -5.58 -7.03
CA THR A 115 -2.17 -6.54 -7.03
C THR A 115 -3.49 -5.88 -6.64
N LEU A 116 -3.47 -4.97 -5.65
CA LEU A 116 -4.63 -4.18 -5.25
C LEU A 116 -5.09 -3.19 -6.34
N ARG A 117 -4.18 -2.74 -7.22
CA ARG A 117 -4.54 -1.97 -8.42
C ARG A 117 -5.48 -2.78 -9.33
N GLY A 118 -5.21 -4.07 -9.51
CA GLY A 118 -6.08 -4.95 -10.27
C GLY A 118 -7.48 -4.99 -9.67
N LEU A 119 -7.57 -5.11 -8.35
CA LEU A 119 -8.83 -5.07 -7.62
C LEU A 119 -9.55 -3.71 -7.78
N GLY A 120 -8.86 -2.58 -7.58
CA GLY A 120 -9.46 -1.25 -7.76
C GLY A 120 -10.02 -1.00 -9.16
N ARG A 121 -9.49 -1.68 -10.19
CA ARG A 121 -9.93 -1.55 -11.58
C ARG A 121 -11.17 -2.35 -11.94
N VAL A 122 -11.48 -3.44 -11.23
CA VAL A 122 -12.61 -4.32 -11.60
C VAL A 122 -13.97 -3.84 -11.12
N GLY A 123 -14.05 -2.62 -10.58
CA GLY A 123 -15.30 -2.05 -10.07
C GLY A 123 -15.97 -2.97 -9.05
N TRP A 124 -15.18 -3.56 -8.14
CA TRP A 124 -15.70 -4.54 -7.18
C TRP A 124 -16.77 -3.95 -6.26
N GLN A 125 -16.86 -2.64 -6.17
CA GLN A 125 -17.91 -1.91 -5.47
C GLN A 125 -19.30 -2.16 -6.08
N ASP A 126 -19.39 -2.59 -7.34
CA ASP A 126 -20.62 -2.93 -8.06
C ASP A 126 -20.93 -4.44 -8.04
N TRP A 127 -20.13 -5.24 -7.32
CA TRP A 127 -20.35 -6.68 -7.16
C TRP A 127 -21.56 -6.97 -6.24
N PRO A 128 -22.00 -8.24 -6.14
CA PRO A 128 -23.00 -8.63 -5.15
C PRO A 128 -22.68 -8.12 -3.73
N GLU A 129 -23.73 -7.70 -3.02
CA GLU A 129 -23.60 -6.99 -1.74
C GLU A 129 -22.79 -7.77 -0.69
N ASP A 130 -22.93 -9.08 -0.66
CA ASP A 130 -22.17 -9.98 0.22
C ASP A 130 -20.67 -9.93 -0.08
N GLN A 131 -20.28 -9.91 -1.37
CA GLN A 131 -18.89 -9.78 -1.82
C GLN A 131 -18.31 -8.40 -1.47
N VAL A 132 -19.06 -7.34 -1.72
CA VAL A 132 -18.65 -5.97 -1.39
C VAL A 132 -18.42 -5.84 0.12
N ARG A 133 -19.35 -6.35 0.92
CA ARG A 133 -19.29 -6.25 2.38
C ARG A 133 -18.04 -6.93 2.93
N VAL A 134 -17.75 -8.17 2.53
CA VAL A 134 -16.59 -8.89 3.08
C VAL A 134 -15.26 -8.24 2.71
N LEU A 135 -15.16 -7.63 1.52
CA LEU A 135 -13.95 -6.90 1.12
C LEU A 135 -13.78 -5.60 1.89
N ARG A 136 -14.86 -4.83 2.07
CA ARG A 136 -14.83 -3.62 2.91
C ARG A 136 -14.46 -3.95 4.36
N ASP A 137 -15.02 -5.01 4.92
CA ASP A 137 -14.69 -5.45 6.27
C ASP A 137 -13.24 -5.88 6.40
N PHE A 138 -12.70 -6.60 5.40
CA PHE A 138 -11.28 -6.95 5.36
C PHE A 138 -10.39 -5.69 5.37
N PHE A 139 -10.58 -4.75 4.43
CA PHE A 139 -9.74 -3.55 4.37
C PHE A 139 -9.84 -2.71 5.64
N ARG A 140 -11.04 -2.59 6.23
CA ARG A 140 -11.25 -1.91 7.51
C ARG A 140 -10.47 -2.55 8.64
N VAL A 141 -10.65 -3.85 8.84
CA VAL A 141 -9.99 -4.56 9.95
C VAL A 141 -8.49 -4.59 9.77
N TRP A 142 -8.00 -4.80 8.54
CA TRP A 142 -6.59 -4.77 8.20
C TRP A 142 -5.95 -3.42 8.48
N PHE A 143 -6.59 -2.32 8.07
CA PHE A 143 -6.09 -0.98 8.33
C PHE A 143 -6.15 -0.61 9.82
N GLU A 144 -7.24 -0.93 10.51
CA GLU A 144 -7.34 -0.70 11.96
C GLU A 144 -6.29 -1.48 12.75
N ASP A 145 -5.97 -2.69 12.32
CA ASP A 145 -4.92 -3.52 12.92
C ASP A 145 -3.53 -2.93 12.68
N ALA A 146 -3.24 -2.43 11.47
CA ALA A 146 -1.99 -1.72 11.17
C ALA A 146 -1.79 -0.48 12.07
N LEU A 147 -2.87 0.25 12.39
CA LEU A 147 -2.82 1.38 13.32
C LEU A 147 -2.54 0.99 14.77
N ARG A 148 -2.79 -0.25 15.17
CA ARG A 148 -2.58 -0.75 16.54
C ARG A 148 -1.22 -1.40 16.72
N ARG A 149 -0.60 -1.91 15.66
CA ARG A 149 0.69 -2.61 15.73
C ARG A 149 1.87 -1.62 15.66
N PRO A 150 2.71 -1.56 16.70
CA PRO A 150 3.93 -0.78 16.64
C PRO A 150 4.99 -1.52 15.82
N GLY A 151 5.44 -0.93 14.70
CA GLY A 151 6.76 -1.19 14.11
C GLY A 151 7.06 -2.60 13.60
N THR A 152 6.15 -3.22 12.86
CA THR A 152 6.49 -4.37 12.00
C THR A 152 6.12 -3.99 10.58
N GLU A 153 7.08 -4.12 9.65
CA GLU A 153 7.13 -4.07 8.16
C GLU A 153 5.86 -3.75 7.31
N CYS A 154 4.64 -3.90 7.82
CA CYS A 154 3.44 -3.26 7.30
C CYS A 154 3.21 -1.90 7.97
N ASP A 155 3.96 -0.89 7.52
CA ASP A 155 3.77 0.49 7.95
C ASP A 155 2.36 0.99 7.57
N ALA A 156 1.70 1.72 8.47
CA ALA A 156 0.29 2.10 8.30
C ALA A 156 0.04 3.00 7.07
N ASP A 157 1.08 3.68 6.59
CA ASP A 157 1.09 4.44 5.34
C ASP A 157 0.95 3.52 4.11
N ASN A 158 1.67 2.40 4.06
CA ASN A 158 1.59 1.42 2.99
C ASN A 158 0.20 0.74 2.98
N VAL A 159 -0.32 0.40 4.16
CA VAL A 159 -1.67 -0.18 4.27
C VAL A 159 -2.73 0.84 3.84
N LEU A 160 -2.59 2.12 4.22
CA LEU A 160 -3.45 3.20 3.74
C LEU A 160 -3.38 3.33 2.22
N ALA A 161 -2.18 3.24 1.63
CA ALA A 161 -2.00 3.26 0.18
C ALA A 161 -2.74 2.10 -0.49
N GLY A 162 -2.55 0.87 -0.01
CA GLY A 162 -3.24 -0.31 -0.53
C GLY A 162 -4.76 -0.20 -0.46
N CYS A 163 -5.28 0.19 0.70
CA CYS A 163 -6.71 0.43 0.90
C CYS A 163 -7.25 1.51 -0.04
N THR A 164 -6.52 2.61 -0.21
CA THR A 164 -6.88 3.72 -1.11
C THR A 164 -6.93 3.26 -2.56
N ILE A 165 -5.92 2.52 -3.04
CA ILE A 165 -5.89 1.96 -4.40
C ILE A 165 -7.05 1.01 -4.63
N ALA A 166 -7.30 0.12 -3.66
CA ALA A 166 -8.36 -0.87 -3.79
C ALA A 166 -9.74 -0.22 -3.82
N THR A 167 -9.98 0.83 -3.05
CA THR A 167 -11.30 1.49 -2.95
C THR A 167 -11.50 2.68 -3.89
N GLY A 168 -10.43 3.29 -4.37
CA GLY A 168 -10.46 4.53 -5.14
C GLY A 168 -10.69 5.79 -4.31
N SER A 169 -10.48 5.76 -2.99
CA SER A 169 -10.57 6.96 -2.14
C SER A 169 -9.74 6.83 -0.87
N ALA A 170 -9.01 7.90 -0.51
CA ALA A 170 -8.27 7.98 0.75
C ALA A 170 -9.17 8.43 1.91
N THR A 171 -10.22 9.21 1.62
CA THR A 171 -11.09 9.86 2.60
C THR A 171 -11.68 8.88 3.65
N GLU A 172 -12.09 7.68 3.23
CA GLU A 172 -12.62 6.67 4.18
C GLU A 172 -11.57 6.23 5.20
N TRP A 173 -10.36 5.97 4.74
CA TRP A 173 -9.24 5.50 5.54
C TRP A 173 -8.70 6.61 6.45
N LEU A 174 -8.59 7.83 5.93
CA LEU A 174 -8.22 9.01 6.72
C LEU A 174 -9.25 9.27 7.84
N ARG A 175 -10.55 9.03 7.61
CA ARG A 175 -11.59 9.07 8.64
C ARG A 175 -11.44 7.96 9.69
N ILE A 176 -11.01 6.76 9.32
CA ILE A 176 -10.70 5.69 10.29
C ILE A 176 -9.49 6.11 11.13
N TRP A 177 -8.39 6.53 10.50
CA TRP A 177 -7.20 6.99 11.20
C TRP A 177 -7.52 8.12 12.17
N ALA A 178 -8.27 9.14 11.73
CA ALA A 178 -8.69 10.27 12.54
C ALA A 178 -9.52 9.89 13.78
N ARG A 179 -10.27 8.77 13.73
CA ARG A 179 -11.07 8.26 14.86
C ARG A 179 -10.27 7.34 15.79
N THR A 180 -9.26 6.66 15.28
CA THR A 180 -8.38 5.79 16.08
C THR A 180 -7.39 6.62 16.89
N ARG A 181 -7.81 7.10 18.07
CA ARG A 181 -7.03 7.97 18.99
C ARG A 181 -6.26 7.16 20.03
N THR A 182 -5.24 6.44 19.59
CA THR A 182 -4.33 5.69 20.47
C THR A 182 -2.89 6.18 20.26
N ALA A 183 -2.04 6.01 21.27
CA ALA A 183 -0.62 6.37 21.17
C ALA A 183 0.09 5.62 20.02
N ALA A 184 -0.29 4.37 19.76
CA ALA A 184 0.21 3.61 18.62
C ALA A 184 -0.17 4.26 17.28
N ALA A 185 -1.44 4.66 17.12
CA ALA A 185 -1.91 5.32 15.90
C ALA A 185 -1.31 6.73 15.73
N ASP A 186 -1.04 7.44 16.83
CA ASP A 186 -0.32 8.73 16.81
C ASP A 186 1.13 8.54 16.35
N ARG A 187 1.81 7.49 16.84
CA ARG A 187 3.17 7.15 16.41
C ARG A 187 3.24 6.77 14.93
N GLN A 188 2.32 5.93 14.48
CA GLN A 188 2.19 5.60 13.06
C GLN A 188 1.93 6.86 12.23
N LEU A 189 1.07 7.77 12.71
CA LEU A 189 0.81 9.03 12.02
C LEU A 189 2.05 9.91 11.94
N ALA A 190 2.84 10.01 13.01
CA ALA A 190 4.07 10.80 13.00
C ALA A 190 5.10 10.25 12.00
N LEU A 191 5.22 8.92 11.90
CA LEU A 191 6.10 8.25 10.94
C LEU A 191 5.66 8.49 9.50
N ALA A 192 4.38 8.24 9.21
CA ALA A 192 3.80 8.45 7.89
C ALA A 192 3.86 9.93 7.46
N ALA A 193 3.49 10.84 8.36
CA ALA A 193 3.56 12.28 8.13
C ALA A 193 4.98 12.74 7.83
N ARG A 194 6.00 12.20 8.49
CA ARG A 194 7.40 12.52 8.20
C ARG A 194 7.77 12.09 6.78
N SER A 195 7.49 10.84 6.43
CA SER A 195 7.76 10.28 5.09
C SER A 195 7.10 11.13 4.01
N TRP A 196 5.79 11.37 4.14
CA TRP A 196 5.01 12.10 3.15
C TRP A 196 5.30 13.60 3.09
N CYS A 197 5.70 14.24 4.20
CA CYS A 197 5.94 15.69 4.20
C CYS A 197 7.13 16.07 3.32
N GLU A 198 8.19 15.26 3.30
CA GLU A 198 9.35 15.49 2.45
C GLU A 198 8.90 15.44 0.98
N ASP A 199 8.18 14.37 0.62
CA ASP A 199 7.66 14.16 -0.74
C ASP A 199 6.65 15.23 -1.19
N LEU A 200 5.72 15.63 -0.31
CA LEU A 200 4.64 16.58 -0.61
C LEU A 200 5.10 18.03 -0.66
N VAL A 201 6.13 18.40 0.11
CA VAL A 201 6.68 19.75 0.05
C VAL A 201 7.38 19.98 -1.28
N ASP A 202 8.16 19.00 -1.73
CA ASP A 202 8.93 19.10 -2.97
C ASP A 202 8.04 18.99 -4.22
N ARG A 203 6.78 18.53 -4.05
CA ARG A 203 5.76 18.41 -5.10
C ARG A 203 6.26 17.74 -6.38
N CYS A 204 7.22 16.83 -6.25
CA CYS A 204 7.65 15.98 -7.34
C CYS A 204 6.49 15.02 -7.67
N PRO A 205 5.89 15.07 -8.87
CA PRO A 205 4.82 14.14 -9.21
C PRO A 205 5.29 12.69 -9.01
N GLY A 206 4.56 11.91 -8.21
CA GLY A 206 4.95 10.53 -7.84
C GLY A 206 5.95 10.41 -6.69
N SER A 207 6.34 11.50 -6.02
CA SER A 207 7.21 11.47 -4.83
C SER A 207 6.56 10.76 -3.65
N LEU A 208 5.24 10.89 -3.48
CA LEU A 208 4.42 10.19 -2.49
C LEU A 208 4.33 8.66 -2.69
N GLY A 209 5.25 8.10 -3.47
CA GLY A 209 5.25 6.73 -3.94
C GLY A 209 3.89 6.34 -4.48
N THR A 210 3.35 5.26 -3.92
CA THR A 210 2.10 4.66 -4.38
C THR A 210 0.89 5.59 -4.19
N LEU A 211 0.81 6.44 -3.16
CA LEU A 211 -0.34 7.34 -2.98
C LEU A 211 -0.37 8.48 -4.02
N GLY A 212 0.80 9.00 -4.39
CA GLY A 212 0.93 10.02 -5.42
C GLY A 212 0.58 9.53 -6.83
N MET A 213 0.94 8.28 -7.14
CA MET A 213 0.66 7.67 -8.44
C MET A 213 -0.83 7.56 -8.79
N TYR A 214 -1.73 7.64 -7.81
CA TYR A 214 -3.19 7.52 -8.03
C TYR A 214 -3.98 8.80 -7.75
N GLY A 215 -3.31 9.95 -7.60
CA GLY A 215 -3.97 11.26 -7.57
C GLY A 215 -4.77 11.57 -6.31
N HIS A 216 -4.45 10.94 -5.18
CA HIS A 216 -5.07 11.23 -3.87
C HIS A 216 -4.26 12.21 -3.02
N GLU A 217 -3.32 12.92 -3.65
CA GLU A 217 -2.39 13.86 -3.01
C GLU A 217 -3.14 15.02 -2.33
N ASP A 218 -4.19 15.53 -2.96
CA ASP A 218 -4.98 16.65 -2.42
C ASP A 218 -5.79 16.24 -1.19
N GLU A 219 -6.41 15.06 -1.20
CA GLU A 219 -7.14 14.51 -0.03
C GLU A 219 -6.19 14.35 1.16
N LEU A 220 -5.01 13.78 0.90
CA LEU A 220 -3.99 13.54 1.91
C LEU A 220 -3.40 14.85 2.43
N ALA A 221 -3.00 15.76 1.55
CA ALA A 221 -2.42 17.06 1.91
C ALA A 221 -3.39 17.91 2.73
N ALA A 222 -4.68 17.95 2.34
CA ALA A 222 -5.71 18.68 3.09
C ALA A 222 -5.90 18.09 4.51
N TRP A 223 -5.93 16.76 4.63
CA TRP A 223 -6.06 16.10 5.93
C TRP A 223 -4.82 16.30 6.82
N LEU A 224 -3.63 16.20 6.23
CA LEU A 224 -2.34 16.40 6.90
C LEU A 224 -2.20 17.83 7.44
N ALA A 225 -2.52 18.83 6.61
CA ALA A 225 -2.39 20.24 6.98
C ALA A 225 -3.34 20.68 8.10
N GLY A 226 -4.50 20.04 8.22
CA GLY A 226 -5.50 20.33 9.25
C GLY A 226 -5.46 19.30 10.39
N SER A 227 -6.27 18.26 10.24
CA SER A 227 -6.57 17.30 11.32
C SER A 227 -5.33 16.58 11.86
N ALA A 228 -4.38 16.22 11.00
CA ALA A 228 -3.17 15.53 11.46
C ALA A 228 -2.22 16.48 12.20
N ALA A 229 -1.98 17.69 11.68
CA ALA A 229 -1.14 18.69 12.32
C ALA A 229 -1.62 19.04 13.73
N ASP A 230 -2.92 19.30 13.91
CA ASP A 230 -3.49 19.61 15.22
C ASP A 230 -3.40 18.43 16.18
N ARG A 231 -3.65 17.21 15.68
CA ARG A 231 -3.56 15.99 16.47
C ARG A 231 -2.12 15.72 16.93
N LEU A 232 -1.15 15.80 16.03
CA LEU A 232 0.27 15.59 16.34
C LEU A 232 0.79 16.66 17.30
N GLY A 233 0.39 17.92 17.12
CA GLY A 233 0.72 18.99 18.07
C GLY A 233 0.19 18.72 19.47
N ALA A 234 -1.06 18.26 19.59
CA ALA A 234 -1.65 17.87 20.88
C ALA A 234 -0.98 16.64 21.51
N ALA A 235 -0.48 15.72 20.69
CA ALA A 235 0.28 14.54 21.11
C ALA A 235 1.75 14.85 21.49
N GLY A 236 2.18 16.12 21.39
CA GLY A 236 3.54 16.54 21.73
C GLY A 236 4.56 16.24 20.63
N ALA A 237 4.14 16.09 19.38
CA ALA A 237 5.06 15.89 18.28
C ALA A 237 6.03 17.06 18.09
N HIS A 238 7.18 16.77 17.48
CA HIS A 238 8.21 17.78 17.26
C HIS A 238 7.63 19.01 16.51
N PRO A 239 7.83 20.26 17.02
CA PRO A 239 7.21 21.45 16.44
C PRO A 239 7.51 21.66 14.94
N GLU A 240 8.68 21.22 14.48
CA GLU A 240 9.06 21.29 13.06
C GLU A 240 8.14 20.46 12.17
N LEU A 241 7.80 19.24 12.58
CA LEU A 241 6.91 18.39 11.80
C LEU A 241 5.51 19.03 11.67
N VAL A 242 4.97 19.55 12.78
CA VAL A 242 3.69 20.26 12.79
C VAL A 242 3.73 21.51 11.89
N ARG A 243 4.85 22.25 11.92
CA ARG A 243 5.06 23.41 11.04
C ARG A 243 5.06 22.99 9.57
N ARG A 244 5.81 21.95 9.20
CA ARG A 244 5.89 21.42 7.83
C ARG A 244 4.53 20.95 7.32
N LEU A 245 3.77 20.21 8.14
CA LEU A 245 2.41 19.80 7.80
C LEU A 245 1.51 20.99 7.48
N ARG A 246 1.56 22.06 8.29
CA ARG A 246 0.78 23.28 8.05
C ARG A 246 1.17 23.97 6.75
N LEU A 247 2.44 23.89 6.33
CA LEU A 247 2.87 24.44 5.04
C LEU A 247 2.18 23.76 3.86
N LEU A 248 1.65 22.54 3.99
CA LEU A 248 0.92 21.87 2.91
C LEU A 248 -0.35 22.63 2.50
N SER A 249 -0.97 23.39 3.41
CA SER A 249 -2.13 24.26 3.12
C SER A 249 -1.80 25.48 2.27
N VAL A 250 -0.52 25.84 2.14
CA VAL A 250 -0.08 26.95 1.31
C VAL A 250 -0.17 26.52 -0.17
N PRO A 251 -0.88 27.27 -1.04
CA PRO A 251 -0.88 26.97 -2.48
C PRO A 251 0.56 26.94 -3.01
N CYS A 252 0.93 25.96 -3.84
CA CYS A 252 2.16 26.12 -4.62
C CYS A 252 1.90 27.11 -5.74
N VAL A 253 2.81 28.07 -5.90
CA VAL A 253 2.90 28.82 -7.14
C VAL A 253 4.03 28.18 -7.93
N PRO A 254 3.74 27.41 -8.99
CA PRO A 254 4.81 26.87 -9.82
C PRO A 254 5.62 28.02 -10.44
N ARG A 255 6.96 27.91 -10.43
CA ARG A 255 7.87 28.96 -10.93
C ARG A 255 7.60 29.36 -12.39
N ASP A 256 7.05 28.43 -13.18
CA ASP A 256 6.56 28.70 -14.53
C ASP A 256 5.52 27.65 -14.92
N ALA A 257 4.23 28.01 -14.98
CA ALA A 257 3.15 27.12 -15.43
C ALA A 257 3.37 26.58 -16.86
N ALA A 258 4.20 27.26 -17.68
CA ALA A 258 4.54 26.87 -19.04
C ALA A 258 5.54 25.68 -19.13
N ALA A 259 6.38 25.46 -18.11
CA ALA A 259 7.35 24.36 -18.08
C ALA A 259 6.70 23.01 -17.78
N TRP A 260 5.57 23.00 -17.04
CA TRP A 260 4.80 21.79 -16.73
C TRP A 260 4.23 21.10 -17.97
N GLN A 261 3.85 21.86 -19.00
CA GLN A 261 3.38 21.31 -20.28
C GLN A 261 4.50 20.64 -21.09
N GLN A 262 5.77 20.84 -20.72
CA GLN A 262 6.96 20.34 -21.42
C GLN A 262 7.66 19.17 -20.69
N GLY A 263 7.08 18.67 -19.59
CA GLY A 263 7.63 17.53 -18.84
C GLY A 263 8.88 17.84 -18.02
N VAL A 264 9.18 19.12 -17.77
CA VAL A 264 10.27 19.56 -16.89
C VAL A 264 9.65 19.96 -15.56
N VAL A 265 10.05 19.34 -14.45
CA VAL A 265 9.63 19.72 -13.09
C VAL A 265 10.46 20.93 -12.65
N PRO A 266 9.90 22.15 -12.57
CA PRO A 266 10.64 23.30 -12.08
C PRO A 266 10.56 23.37 -10.55
N PRO A 267 11.61 23.85 -9.85
CA PRO A 267 11.56 24.02 -8.40
C PRO A 267 10.48 25.03 -7.99
N CYS A 268 9.70 24.71 -6.95
CA CYS A 268 8.62 25.57 -6.44
C CYS A 268 9.20 26.82 -5.72
N GLU A 269 8.64 28.03 -5.91
CA GLU A 269 8.98 29.19 -5.05
C GLU A 269 7.86 29.46 -4.03
N GLY A 270 8.26 29.81 -2.80
CA GLY A 270 7.35 30.16 -1.69
C GLY A 270 7.32 29.17 -0.52
N ARG A 271 7.90 27.98 -0.67
CA ARG A 271 8.13 27.00 0.41
C ARG A 271 9.60 26.78 0.75
N HIS A 272 10.50 27.03 -0.19
CA HIS A 272 11.94 26.95 -0.04
C HIS A 272 12.52 28.30 0.39
N ASP A 273 12.54 28.58 1.69
CA ASP A 273 13.49 29.55 2.25
C ASP A 273 14.75 28.75 2.60
N ASP A 274 15.62 28.47 1.62
CA ASP A 274 16.74 27.51 1.68
C ASP A 274 17.62 27.66 2.93
N ALA A 275 17.70 28.87 3.49
CA ALA A 275 18.43 29.15 4.73
C ALA A 275 17.78 28.53 5.99
N ARG A 276 16.46 28.29 6.01
CA ARG A 276 15.76 27.60 7.11
C ARG A 276 15.73 26.08 6.95
N TRP A 277 16.00 25.57 5.74
CA TRP A 277 16.00 24.15 5.42
C TRP A 277 17.30 23.45 5.85
N ALA A 278 18.44 24.12 5.68
CA ALA A 278 19.75 23.59 6.08
C ALA A 278 19.86 23.30 7.58
N ASP A 279 19.27 24.13 8.45
CA ASP A 279 19.29 23.92 9.91
C ASP A 279 18.41 22.73 10.36
N ALA A 280 17.49 22.25 9.52
CA ALA A 280 16.58 21.14 9.84
C ALA A 280 17.13 19.76 9.43
N GLU A 281 18.08 19.70 8.49
CA GLU A 281 18.75 18.44 8.11
C GLU A 281 19.68 17.91 9.21
N GLU A 282 20.18 18.77 10.11
CA GLU A 282 21.08 18.39 11.20
C GLU A 282 20.38 17.93 12.50
N LEU A 283 19.04 17.99 12.58
CA LEU A 283 18.33 17.46 13.74
C LEU A 283 18.41 15.92 13.73
N PRO A 284 18.88 15.26 14.80
CA PRO A 284 18.86 13.80 14.86
C PRO A 284 17.40 13.35 14.93
N TRP A 285 16.82 12.94 13.79
CA TRP A 285 15.44 12.46 13.65
C TRP A 285 15.25 11.06 14.28
N ARG A 286 15.60 10.89 15.56
CA ARG A 286 15.35 9.64 16.25
C ARG A 286 13.86 9.50 16.60
N LEU A 287 13.36 8.27 16.53
CA LEU A 287 11.95 7.94 16.79
C LEU A 287 11.45 8.37 18.18
N ASP A 288 12.33 8.41 19.17
CA ASP A 288 12.13 8.92 20.53
C ASP A 288 11.98 10.45 20.62
N LEU A 289 12.30 11.17 19.53
CA LEU A 289 12.17 12.63 19.44
C LEU A 289 10.93 13.07 18.65
N LEU A 290 10.23 12.16 17.98
CA LEU A 290 9.02 12.46 17.21
C LEU A 290 7.75 12.51 18.05
N LEU A 291 7.69 11.77 19.15
CA LEU A 291 6.65 11.83 20.18
C LEU A 291 7.29 11.50 21.54
N PRO A 292 6.96 12.22 22.63
CA PRO A 292 7.37 11.81 23.97
C PRO A 292 6.71 10.48 24.33
N VAL A 293 7.49 9.56 24.93
CA VAL A 293 7.05 8.25 25.43
C VAL A 293 6.04 8.38 26.56
#